data_AF-A0AAU9CEL3-F1
#
_entry.id   AF-A0AAU9CEL3-F1
#
_cell.length_a   1.000
_cell.length_b   1.000
_cell.length_c   1.000
_cell.angle_alpha   90.00
_cell.angle_beta   90.00
_cell.angle_gamma   90.00
#
_symmetry.space_group_name_H-M   'P 1'
#
loop_
_entity.id
_entity.type
_entity.pdbx_description
1 polymer ?
#
loop_
_entity_poly.entity_id
_entity_poly.type
_entity_poly.pdbx_seq_one_letter_code
_entity_poly.pdbx_strand_id
1 'polypeptide(L)' 'MKIDKDFFWHLMRKESGRQLMDALVTFLSRNHHNVIIEGVESEAHKEWLQGMEWFAIQGHYWREVSIEQLVADDIAM' A
#
# COMPACT_ATOMS: atom_id res chain seq x y z
N MET A 1 -2.37 -9.83 2.60
CA MET A 1 -3.62 -9.39 1.93
C MET A 1 -3.24 -8.40 0.85
N LYS A 2 -3.95 -8.36 -0.28
CA LYS A 2 -3.70 -7.39 -1.34
C LYS A 2 -4.90 -6.46 -1.48
N ILE A 3 -4.66 -5.16 -1.56
CA ILE A 3 -5.65 -4.18 -1.96
C ILE A 3 -5.57 -4.04 -3.47
N ASP A 4 -6.69 -4.34 -4.13
CA ASP A 4 -6.83 -4.27 -5.59
C ASP A 4 -6.67 -2.83 -6.11
N LYS A 5 -6.13 -2.72 -7.33
CA LYS A 5 -5.84 -1.43 -7.97
C LYS A 5 -7.10 -0.57 -8.17
N ASP A 6 -8.23 -1.18 -8.55
CA ASP A 6 -9.44 -0.43 -8.89
C ASP A 6 -10.06 0.13 -7.62
N PHE A 7 -9.97 -0.61 -6.50
CA PHE A 7 -10.35 -0.13 -5.18
C PHE A 7 -9.45 1.04 -4.73
N PHE A 8 -8.13 0.89 -4.84
CA PHE A 8 -7.19 1.96 -4.49
C PHE A 8 -7.48 3.24 -5.29
N TRP A 9 -7.57 3.15 -6.61
CA TRP A 9 -7.83 4.31 -7.48
C TRP A 9 -9.24 4.88 -7.27
N HIS A 10 -10.21 4.06 -6.87
CA HIS A 10 -11.52 4.56 -6.46
C HIS A 10 -11.41 5.45 -5.22
N LEU A 11 -10.69 5.01 -4.18
CA LEU A 11 -10.50 5.79 -2.95
C LEU A 11 -9.74 7.09 -3.21
N MET A 12 -8.72 7.10 -4.08
CA MET A 12 -8.01 8.33 -4.43
C MET A 12 -8.92 9.44 -5.00
N ARG A 13 -10.03 9.06 -5.63
CA ARG A 13 -11.01 10.00 -6.23
C ARG A 13 -12.08 10.48 -5.25
N LYS A 14 -12.09 10.00 -4.01
CA LYS A 14 -13.05 10.37 -2.97
C LYS A 14 -12.40 11.35 -2.00
N GLU A 15 -13.13 12.40 -1.63
CA GLU A 15 -12.69 13.40 -0.65
C GLU A 15 -12.23 12.75 0.67
N SER A 16 -12.98 11.78 1.18
CA SER A 16 -12.65 11.02 2.39
C SER A 16 -11.84 9.74 2.14
N GLY A 17 -11.47 9.46 0.89
CA GLY A 17 -10.89 8.16 0.54
C GLY A 17 -9.52 7.91 1.17
N ARG A 18 -8.74 8.97 1.41
CA ARG A 18 -7.44 8.85 2.10
C ARG A 18 -7.62 8.40 3.55
N GLN A 19 -8.60 8.96 4.27
CA GLN A 19 -8.89 8.57 5.66
C GLN A 19 -9.44 7.14 5.73
N LEU A 20 -10.27 6.75 4.76
CA LEU A 20 -10.80 5.39 4.66
C LEU A 20 -9.70 4.36 4.38
N MET A 21 -8.79 4.67 3.45
CA MET A 21 -7.64 3.80 3.18
C MET A 21 -6.75 3.66 4.41
N ASP A 22 -6.41 4.78 5.05
CA ASP A 22 -5.55 4.80 6.22
C ASP A 22 -6.14 3.96 7.37
N ALA A 23 -7.44 4.13 7.65
CA ALA A 23 -8.14 3.33 8.65
C ALA A 23 -8.18 1.83 8.30
N LEU A 24 -8.41 1.49 7.02
CA LEU A 24 -8.42 0.11 6.55
C LEU A 24 -7.05 -0.55 6.69
N VAL A 25 -6.00 0.11 6.21
CA VAL A 25 -4.62 -0.39 6.25
C VAL A 25 -4.15 -0.53 7.70
N THR A 26 -4.42 0.48 8.53
CA THR A 26 -4.14 0.44 9.98
C THR A 26 -4.86 -0.74 10.65
N PHE A 27 -6.15 -0.93 10.37
CA PHE A 27 -6.90 -2.06 10.92
C PHE A 27 -6.27 -3.40 10.53
N LEU A 28 -5.93 -3.59 9.27
CA LEU A 28 -5.34 -4.84 8.78
C LEU A 28 -3.94 -5.08 9.35
N SER A 29 -3.11 -4.04 9.40
CA SER A 29 -1.77 -4.08 10.01
C SER A 29 -1.83 -4.49 11.48
N ARG A 30 -2.72 -3.86 12.26
CA ARG A 30 -2.94 -4.19 13.68
C ARG A 30 -3.52 -5.60 13.91
N ASN A 31 -4.08 -6.22 12.87
CA ASN A 31 -4.54 -7.60 12.90
C ASN A 31 -3.53 -8.56 12.24
N HIS A 32 -2.25 -8.18 12.18
CA HIS A 32 -1.14 -9.00 11.70
C HIS A 32 -1.27 -9.45 10.24
N HIS A 33 -1.86 -8.61 9.40
CA HIS A 33 -1.88 -8.83 7.96
C HIS A 33 -0.85 -7.94 7.25
N ASN A 34 0.07 -8.56 6.51
CA ASN A 34 0.92 -7.84 5.57
C ASN A 34 0.06 -7.34 4.40
N VAL A 35 -0.15 -6.03 4.32
CA VAL A 35 -0.98 -5.38 3.29
C VAL A 35 -0.12 -4.92 2.13
N ILE A 36 -0.41 -5.44 0.93
CA ILE A 36 0.22 -5.02 -0.32
C ILE A 36 -0.77 -4.16 -1.09
N ILE A 37 -0.39 -2.95 -1.48
CA ILE A 37 -1.21 -2.07 -2.33
C ILE A 37 -0.84 -2.27 -3.80
N GLU A 38 -1.78 -2.69 -4.62
CA GLU A 38 -1.60 -2.82 -6.07
C GLU A 38 -1.95 -1.52 -6.81
N GLY A 39 -1.39 -1.36 -8.02
CA GLY A 39 -1.70 -0.21 -8.89
C GLY A 39 -0.97 1.08 -8.52
N VAL A 40 0.19 0.98 -7.85
CA VAL A 40 1.04 2.15 -7.61
C VAL A 40 1.88 2.41 -8.86
N GLU A 41 1.45 3.36 -9.69
CA GLU A 41 2.00 3.59 -11.04
C GLU A 41 2.63 4.97 -11.22
N SER A 42 2.67 5.80 -10.17
CA SER A 42 3.27 7.12 -10.22
C SER A 42 3.76 7.54 -8.83
N GLU A 43 4.63 8.55 -8.78
CA GLU A 43 5.04 9.16 -7.50
C GLU A 43 3.84 9.75 -6.76
N ALA A 44 2.85 10.31 -7.47
CA ALA A 44 1.62 10.81 -6.85
C ALA A 44 0.84 9.71 -6.11
N HIS A 45 0.84 8.46 -6.60
CA HIS A 45 0.23 7.33 -5.88
C HIS A 45 1.00 7.03 -4.59
N LYS A 46 2.34 7.10 -4.64
CA LYS A 46 3.20 6.84 -3.48
C LYS A 46 3.08 7.95 -2.43
N GLU A 47 3.10 9.21 -2.84
CA GLU A 47 2.88 10.37 -1.97
C GLU A 47 1.51 10.30 -1.30
N TRP A 48 0.47 9.89 -2.04
CA TRP A 48 -0.87 9.72 -1.47
C TRP A 48 -0.91 8.68 -0.33
N LEU A 49 -0.14 7.59 -0.49
CA LEU A 49 0.02 6.51 0.49
C LEU A 49 1.04 6.84 1.61
N GLN A 50 1.73 7.97 1.55
CA GLN A 50 2.79 8.30 2.50
C GLN A 50 2.28 8.36 3.94
N GLY A 51 2.98 7.69 4.85
CA GLY A 51 2.66 7.68 6.29
C GLY A 51 1.52 6.74 6.69
N MET A 52 1.02 5.90 5.78
CA MET A 52 0.09 4.80 6.11
C MET A 52 0.85 3.51 6.41
N GLU A 53 0.27 2.63 7.24
CA GLU A 53 0.90 1.37 7.70
C GLU A 53 0.83 0.21 6.69
N TRP A 54 1.06 0.45 5.39
CA TRP A 54 1.11 -0.63 4.40
C TRP A 54 2.46 -1.38 4.48
N PHE A 55 2.47 -2.65 4.10
CA PHE A 55 3.67 -3.48 4.12
C PHE A 55 4.50 -3.34 2.84
N ALA A 56 3.84 -3.36 1.68
CA ALA A 56 4.52 -3.18 0.41
C ALA A 56 3.61 -2.59 -0.66
N ILE A 57 4.23 -2.18 -1.77
CA ILE A 57 3.54 -1.66 -2.96
C ILE A 57 3.89 -2.50 -4.17
N GLN A 58 2.94 -2.64 -5.10
CA GLN A 58 3.12 -3.32 -6.37
C GLN A 58 2.60 -2.45 -7.51
N GLY A 59 3.39 -2.30 -8.57
CA GLY A 59 3.00 -1.59 -9.78
C GLY A 59 4.14 -1.51 -10.78
N HIS A 60 3.81 -1.15 -12.02
CA HIS A 60 4.70 -1.28 -13.17
C HIS A 60 6.03 -0.53 -13.09
N TYR A 61 6.13 0.50 -12.24
CA TYR A 61 7.32 1.33 -12.09
C TYR A 61 8.22 0.94 -10.91
N TRP A 62 7.80 -0.02 -10.08
CA TRP A 62 8.55 -0.41 -8.90
C TRP A 62 9.47 -1.57 -9.21
N ARG A 63 10.66 -1.55 -8.60
CA ARG A 63 11.61 -2.66 -8.67
C ARG A 63 10.94 -3.92 -8.15
N GLU A 64 10.85 -4.93 -8.99
CA GLU A 64 10.38 -6.25 -8.59
C GLU A 64 11.36 -6.87 -7.58
N VAL A 65 10.81 -7.38 -6.48
CA VAL A 65 11.54 -8.12 -5.45
C VAL A 65 10.77 -9.36 -5.07
N SER A 66 11.47 -10.42 -4.70
CA SER A 66 10.86 -11.63 -4.15
C SER A 66 10.24 -11.35 -2.77
N ILE A 67 9.29 -12.18 -2.35
CA ILE A 67 8.70 -12.07 -1.01
C ILE A 67 9.76 -12.32 0.06
N GLU A 68 10.69 -13.22 -0.19
CA GLU A 68 11.79 -13.54 0.73
C GLU A 68 12.67 -12.31 0.97
N GLN A 69 13.00 -11.55 -0.08
CA GLN A 69 13.73 -10.29 0.04
C GLN A 69 12.93 -9.23 0.78
N LEU A 70 11.63 -9.11 0.48
CA LEU A 70 10.73 -8.14 1.10
C LEU A 70 10.53 -8.38 2.61
N VAL A 71 10.62 -9.63 3.06
CA VAL A 71 10.48 -10.02 4.49
C VAL A 71 11.83 -10.01 5.21
N ALA A 72 12.93 -10.34 4.51
CA ALA A 72 14.27 -10.36 5.10
C ALA A 72 14.81 -8.96 5.36
N ASP A 73 14.47 -8.01 4.49
CA ASP A 73 14.71 -6.62 4.76
C ASP A 73 13.54 -6.10 5.62
N ASP A 74 13.71 -6.12 6.95
CA ASP A 74 13.13 -5.08 7.81
C ASP A 74 13.74 -3.75 7.34
N ILE A 75 13.31 -3.25 6.17
CA ILE A 75 13.76 -1.99 5.61
C ILE A 75 13.27 -0.94 6.59
N ALA A 76 14.20 -0.48 7.43
CA ALA A 76 14.12 0.67 8.30
C ALA A 76 13.07 1.67 7.77
N MET A 77 11.91 1.69 8.43
CA MET A 77 11.06 2.88 8.45
C MET A 77 11.74 3.98 9.26
#